data_AF-A0A967SWX2-F1
#
_entry.id   AF-A0A967SWX2-F1
#
_cell.length_a   1.000
_cell.length_b   1.000
_cell.length_c   1.000
_cell.angle_alpha   90.00
_cell.angle_beta   90.00
_cell.angle_gamma   90.00
#
_symmetry.space_group_name_H-M   'P 1'
#
loop_
_entity.id
_entity.type
_entity.pdbx_description
1 polymer ?
#
loop_
_entity_poly.entity_id
_entity_poly.type
_entity_poly.pdbx_seq_one_letter_code
_entity_poly.pdbx_strand_id
1 'polypeptide(L)'
;MSNDNYLLTYILDTDSTTSEIYKRTASDFTSFSGETEIAPSGISDASDKENVSLSEVVENGSNVIFLWFDYGDGTHYKNIYYSVSTDYGATWSAITKV
;
A
#
# COMPACT_ATOMS: atom_id res chain seq x y z
N MET A 1 11.96 2.83 -8.95
CA MET A 1 12.02 4.29 -9.15
C MET A 1 13.49 4.72 -9.08
N SER A 2 13.91 5.76 -9.80
CA SER A 2 15.18 6.42 -9.46
C SER A 2 15.07 6.99 -8.05
N ASN A 3 16.20 7.20 -7.38
CA ASN A 3 16.30 7.63 -5.97
C ASN A 3 15.60 8.97 -5.61
N ASP A 4 14.91 9.61 -6.56
CA ASP A 4 14.37 10.96 -6.45
C ASP A 4 12.84 11.03 -6.47
N ASN A 5 12.12 9.90 -6.31
CA ASN A 5 10.66 9.91 -6.27
C ASN A 5 10.13 9.48 -4.91
N TYR A 6 9.35 10.38 -4.31
CA TYR A 6 8.57 10.14 -3.11
C TYR A 6 7.34 9.29 -3.42
N LEU A 7 7.00 8.39 -2.51
CA LEU A 7 5.80 7.56 -2.55
C LEU A 7 4.87 7.97 -1.41
N LEU A 8 3.67 8.43 -1.75
CA LEU A 8 2.60 8.68 -0.80
C LEU A 8 1.57 7.56 -0.93
N THR A 9 1.12 7.02 0.20
CA THR A 9 0.01 6.07 0.28
C THR A 9 -1.06 6.54 1.24
N TYR A 10 -2.31 6.25 0.92
CA TYR A 10 -3.46 6.59 1.75
C TYR A 10 -4.62 5.65 1.44
N ILE A 11 -5.59 5.61 2.36
CA ILE A 11 -6.87 4.97 2.13
C ILE A 11 -7.84 5.98 1.53
N LEU A 12 -8.62 5.54 0.55
CA LEU A 12 -9.77 6.26 0.02
C LEU A 12 -11.02 5.40 0.19
N ASP A 13 -12.04 5.94 0.84
CA ASP A 13 -13.37 5.30 0.87
C ASP A 13 -14.02 5.48 -0.51
N THR A 14 -14.17 4.39 -1.25
CA THR A 14 -14.75 4.41 -2.61
C THR A 14 -16.27 4.38 -2.57
N ASP A 15 -16.85 3.81 -1.51
CA ASP A 15 -18.26 3.88 -1.18
C ASP A 15 -18.48 3.76 0.34
N SER A 16 -19.72 3.54 0.80
CA SER A 16 -20.04 3.44 2.23
C SER A 16 -19.54 2.17 2.94
N THR A 17 -18.99 1.22 2.18
CA THR A 17 -18.64 -0.15 2.61
C THR A 17 -17.29 -0.62 2.10
N THR A 18 -16.65 0.19 1.24
CA THR A 18 -15.43 -0.19 0.55
C THR A 18 -14.42 0.93 0.69
N SER A 19 -13.24 0.58 1.17
CA SER A 19 -12.09 1.46 1.17
C SER A 19 -10.91 0.78 0.47
N GLU A 20 -10.19 1.56 -0.34
CA GLU A 20 -9.09 1.08 -1.18
C GLU A 20 -7.78 1.80 -0.87
N ILE A 21 -6.67 1.11 -1.09
CA ILE A 21 -5.34 1.68 -0.89
C ILE A 21 -4.90 2.36 -2.19
N TYR A 22 -4.59 3.65 -2.13
CA TYR A 22 -4.06 4.39 -3.26
C TYR A 22 -2.62 4.83 -3.03
N LYS A 23 -1.90 5.04 -4.13
CA LYS A 23 -0.60 5.69 -4.18
C LYS A 23 -0.56 6.87 -5.12
N ARG A 24 0.36 7.77 -4.82
CA ARG A 24 0.81 8.84 -5.71
C ARG A 24 2.33 8.98 -5.59
N THR A 25 2.97 9.42 -6.67
CA THR A 25 4.41 9.67 -6.69
C THR A 25 4.71 11.13 -7.00
N ALA A 26 5.78 11.68 -6.43
CA ALA A 26 6.25 13.03 -6.72
C ALA A 26 7.77 13.05 -6.74
N SER A 27 8.39 13.89 -7.56
CA SER A 27 9.84 14.11 -7.51
C SER A 27 10.26 15.23 -6.56
N ASP A 28 9.29 15.99 -6.03
CA ASP A 28 9.56 17.26 -5.35
C ASP A 28 8.67 17.54 -4.12
N PHE A 29 7.85 16.58 -3.68
CA PHE A 29 6.82 16.72 -2.63
C PHE A 29 5.75 17.80 -2.88
N THR A 30 5.73 18.45 -4.05
CA THR A 30 4.78 19.53 -4.37
C THR A 30 3.86 19.17 -5.52
N SER A 31 4.31 18.36 -6.48
CA SER A 31 3.54 17.92 -7.64
C SER A 31 3.44 16.40 -7.65
N PHE A 32 2.25 15.90 -7.29
CA PHE A 32 1.97 14.47 -7.24
C PHE A 32 1.29 13.99 -8.52
N SER A 33 1.64 12.78 -8.96
CA SER A 33 0.99 12.04 -10.03
C SER A 33 -0.52 11.91 -9.83
N GLY A 34 -1.24 11.45 -10.86
CA GLY A 34 -2.60 10.94 -10.68
C GLY A 34 -2.64 9.78 -9.68
N GLU A 35 -3.83 9.54 -9.13
CA GLU A 35 -4.08 8.44 -8.20
C GLU A 35 -3.92 7.11 -8.94
N THR A 36 -3.24 6.16 -8.30
CA THR A 36 -3.14 4.78 -8.78
C THR A 36 -3.45 3.87 -7.62
N GLU A 37 -4.35 2.92 -7.81
CA GLU A 37 -4.67 1.92 -6.79
C GLU A 37 -3.46 1.01 -6.53
N ILE A 38 -3.25 0.67 -5.26
CA ILE A 38 -2.42 -0.45 -4.86
C ILE A 38 -3.36 -1.62 -4.58
N ALA A 39 -3.40 -2.57 -5.51
CA ALA A 39 -4.20 -3.80 -5.39
C ALA A 39 -3.32 -5.04 -5.24
N PRO A 40 -2.70 -5.29 -4.06
CA PRO A 40 -2.01 -6.55 -3.78
C PRO A 40 -2.98 -7.72 -3.92
N SER A 41 -2.54 -8.79 -4.58
CA SER A 41 -3.35 -10.00 -4.70
C SER A 41 -3.64 -10.63 -3.32
N GLY A 42 -4.81 -11.25 -3.16
CA GLY A 42 -5.23 -11.92 -1.92
C GLY A 42 -6.13 -11.08 -1.00
N ILE A 43 -6.42 -9.83 -1.38
CA ILE A 43 -7.42 -8.96 -0.76
C ILE A 43 -8.76 -9.14 -1.50
N SER A 44 -9.89 -9.10 -0.80
CA SER A 44 -11.21 -8.95 -1.43
C SER A 44 -11.63 -7.49 -1.55
N ASP A 45 -12.27 -7.16 -2.66
CA ASP A 45 -12.75 -5.80 -2.98
C ASP A 45 -13.81 -5.28 -2.00
N ALA A 46 -14.51 -6.16 -1.27
CA ALA A 46 -15.65 -5.79 -0.40
C ALA A 46 -15.27 -5.50 1.06
N SER A 47 -14.02 -5.13 1.32
CA SER A 47 -13.45 -5.11 2.67
C SER A 47 -12.84 -3.76 3.04
N ASP A 48 -13.11 -3.35 4.27
CA ASP A 48 -12.47 -2.19 4.90
C ASP A 48 -10.96 -2.42 5.07
N LYS A 49 -10.18 -1.54 4.45
CA LYS A 49 -8.74 -1.40 4.57
C LYS A 49 -8.46 -0.12 5.35
N GLU A 50 -7.64 -0.20 6.39
CA GLU A 50 -7.41 0.91 7.31
C GLU A 50 -5.96 1.04 7.74
N ASN A 51 -5.61 2.18 8.34
CA ASN A 51 -4.34 2.41 9.01
C ASN A 51 -3.11 2.07 8.16
N VAL A 52 -3.15 2.45 6.87
CA VAL A 52 -2.07 2.16 5.93
C VAL A 52 -0.78 2.90 6.30
N SER A 53 0.33 2.19 6.22
CA SER A 53 1.66 2.73 6.48
C SER A 53 2.72 2.08 5.59
N LEU A 54 3.79 2.83 5.32
CA LEU A 54 4.96 2.35 4.59
C LEU A 54 6.16 2.25 5.53
N SER A 55 6.98 1.22 5.32
CA SER A 55 8.31 1.10 5.90
C SER A 55 9.29 0.71 4.82
N GLU A 56 10.36 1.47 4.66
CA GLU A 56 11.45 1.15 3.74
C GLU A 56 12.62 0.55 4.52
N VAL A 57 13.15 -0.57 4.02
CA VAL A 57 14.35 -1.22 4.53
C VAL A 57 15.30 -1.51 3.38
N VAL A 58 16.60 -1.51 3.67
CA VAL A 58 17.63 -1.83 2.68
C VAL A 58 18.13 -3.25 2.94
N GLU A 59 17.94 -4.15 1.98
CA GLU A 59 18.47 -5.51 2.00
C GLU A 59 19.52 -5.65 0.90
N ASN A 60 20.77 -5.94 1.27
CA ASN A 60 21.88 -6.12 0.33
C ASN A 60 22.03 -5.00 -0.72
N GLY A 61 21.75 -3.75 -0.33
CA GLY A 61 21.82 -2.58 -1.20
C GLY A 61 20.60 -2.38 -2.11
N SER A 62 19.56 -3.20 -1.96
CA SER A 62 18.27 -3.06 -2.64
C SER A 62 17.21 -2.52 -1.68
N ASN A 63 16.44 -1.52 -2.10
CA ASN A 63 15.34 -0.98 -1.32
C ASN A 63 14.14 -1.92 -1.38
N VAL A 64 13.60 -2.24 -0.21
CA VAL A 64 12.42 -3.08 -0.01
C VAL A 64 11.40 -2.27 0.78
N ILE A 65 10.21 -2.10 0.20
CA ILE A 65 9.12 -1.38 0.82
C ILE A 65 8.10 -2.38 1.36
N PHE A 66 7.77 -2.25 2.64
CA PHE A 66 6.66 -2.94 3.28
C PHE A 66 5.48 -1.98 3.39
N LEU A 67 4.35 -2.38 2.82
CA LEU A 67 3.05 -1.75 3.02
C LEU A 67 2.33 -2.53 4.11
N TRP A 68 2.05 -1.89 5.25
CA TRP A 68 1.26 -2.45 6.35
C TRP A 68 -0.11 -1.81 6.38
N PHE A 69 -1.14 -2.59 6.69
CA PHE A 69 -2.50 -2.08 6.84
C PHE A 69 -3.36 -3.05 7.65
N ASP A 70 -4.40 -2.52 8.26
CA ASP A 70 -5.47 -3.29 8.87
C ASP A 70 -6.45 -3.71 7.79
N TYR A 71 -6.84 -4.99 7.79
CA TYR A 71 -7.80 -5.51 6.83
C TYR A 71 -8.82 -6.44 7.51
N GLY A 72 -10.09 -6.16 7.23
CA GLY A 72 -11.22 -7.00 7.63
C GLY A 72 -11.50 -8.07 6.59
N ASP A 73 -11.22 -9.33 6.90
CA ASP A 73 -11.48 -10.49 6.04
C ASP A 73 -12.92 -11.05 6.16
N GLY A 74 -13.89 -10.17 6.44
CA GLY A 74 -15.28 -10.56 6.70
C GLY A 74 -15.56 -11.05 8.12
N THR A 75 -14.57 -10.94 9.03
CA THR A 75 -14.78 -11.10 10.47
C THR A 75 -14.87 -9.74 11.16
N HIS A 76 -15.49 -9.66 12.35
CA HIS A 76 -15.58 -8.41 13.12
C HIS A 76 -14.24 -7.95 13.72
N TYR A 77 -13.15 -8.65 13.41
CA TYR A 77 -11.81 -8.32 13.85
C TYR A 77 -10.94 -7.94 12.65
N LYS A 78 -10.25 -6.81 12.77
CA LYS A 78 -9.19 -6.44 11.83
C LYS A 78 -7.93 -7.20 12.18
N ASN A 79 -7.25 -7.72 11.17
CA ASN A 79 -5.90 -8.25 11.34
C ASN A 79 -4.91 -7.35 10.60
N ILE A 80 -3.64 -7.46 10.99
CA ILE A 80 -2.56 -6.74 10.36
C ILE A 80 -2.06 -7.57 9.19
N TYR A 81 -1.99 -6.95 8.01
CA TYR A 81 -1.45 -7.54 6.81
C TYR A 81 -0.31 -6.70 6.28
N TYR A 82 0.54 -7.33 5.48
CA TYR A 82 1.52 -6.62 4.67
C TYR A 82 1.62 -7.13 3.25
N SER A 83 2.09 -6.26 2.37
CA SER A 83 2.61 -6.59 1.05
C SER A 83 3.98 -5.93 0.85
N VAL A 84 4.84 -6.60 0.10
CA VAL A 84 6.21 -6.18 -0.16
C VAL A 84 6.39 -5.74 -1.61
N SER A 85 7.15 -4.68 -1.81
CA SER A 85 7.64 -4.22 -3.11
C SER A 85 9.18 -4.13 -3.11
N THR A 86 9.80 -4.64 -4.17
CA THR A 86 11.25 -4.55 -4.42
C THR A 86 11.59 -3.64 -5.60
N ASP A 87 10.60 -2.90 -6.11
CA ASP A 87 10.72 -2.02 -7.29
C ASP A 87 10.23 -0.59 -7.00
N TYR A 88 10.33 -0.18 -5.72
CA TYR A 88 9.92 1.11 -5.19
C TYR A 88 8.41 1.38 -5.32
N GLY A 89 7.60 0.38 -5.00
CA GLY A 89 6.15 0.47 -4.97
C GLY A 89 5.51 0.45 -6.35
N ALA A 90 6.22 0.03 -7.41
CA ALA A 90 5.64 -0.11 -8.74
C ALA A 90 4.73 -1.34 -8.78
N THR A 91 5.23 -2.48 -8.29
CA THR A 91 4.48 -3.73 -8.08
C THR A 91 4.54 -4.19 -6.63
N TRP A 92 3.56 -5.02 -6.24
CA TRP A 92 3.34 -5.49 -4.87
C TRP A 92 3.09 -6.99 -4.88
N SER A 93 3.68 -7.69 -3.91
CA SER A 93 3.44 -9.13 -3.70
C SER A 93 2.05 -9.42 -3.14
N ALA A 94 1.68 -10.69 -3.06
CA ALA A 94 0.46 -11.09 -2.37
C ALA A 94 0.50 -10.71 -0.89
N ILE A 95 -0.67 -10.44 -0.31
CA ILE A 95 -0.74 -10.09 1.11
C ILE A 95 -0.33 -11.26 2.00
N THR A 96 0.31 -10.93 3.12
CA THR A 96 0.60 -11.88 4.19
C THR A 96 0.02 -11.34 5.49
N LYS A 97 -0.75 -12.18 6.18
CA LYS A 97 -1.24 -11.92 7.53
C LYS A 97 -0.11 -12.11 8.55
N VAL A 98 -0.04 -11.24 9.57
CA VAL A 98 0.85 -11.42 10.73
C VAL A 98 0.25 -12.37 11.76
#